data_AF-A0A7S0QV56-F1
#
_entry.id   AF-A0A7S0QV56-F1
#
_cell.length_a   1.000
_cell.length_b   1.000
_cell.length_c   1.000
_cell.angle_alpha   90.00
_cell.angle_beta   90.00
_cell.angle_gamma   90.00
#
_symmetry.space_group_name_H-M   'P 1'
#
loop_
_entity.id
_entity.type
_entity.pdbx_description
1 polymer ?
#
loop_
_entity_poly.entity_id
_entity_poly.type
_entity_poly.pdbx_seq_one_letter_code
_entity_poly.pdbx_strand_id
1 'polypeptide(L)'
;ERGSRLWHAVFKHALDLGRWEEAYCAVLSDPVAARRRDSLATLVHHLCERGQAQALVQLPYAGDLQPLVEATLTQRAHLADLSAAHAAFALLASFRQYRSNHRAAAATWLAYAARLQEALAGGRGTLPAETVVDLTGRQHAAYQAALAALSLVDPAFAWVDLPPGSLPAEGVEGGGVEEAE
;
A
#
# COMPACT_ATOMS: atom_id res chain seq x y z
N GLU A 1 21.92 16.45 22.55
CA GLU A 1 22.61 15.63 21.51
C GLU A 1 23.09 14.25 21.97
N ARG A 2 23.76 14.10 23.12
CA ARG A 2 24.30 12.79 23.57
C ARG A 2 23.24 11.67 23.69
N GLY A 3 22.05 11.98 24.23
CA GLY A 3 20.96 11.00 24.35
C GLY A 3 20.42 10.48 23.01
N SER A 4 20.39 11.33 21.97
CA SER A 4 19.94 10.93 20.63
C SER A 4 20.93 9.97 19.94
N ARG A 5 22.24 10.13 20.20
CA ARG A 5 23.25 9.17 19.70
C ARG A 5 23.14 7.80 20.37
N LEU A 6 22.81 7.76 21.66
CA LEU A 6 22.61 6.52 22.39
C LEU A 6 21.41 5.73 21.85
N TRP A 7 20.25 6.38 21.73
CA TRP A 7 19.05 5.72 21.18
C TRP A 7 19.23 5.24 19.76
N HIS A 8 19.97 5.99 18.94
CA HIS A 8 20.34 5.55 17.59
C HIS A 8 21.21 4.29 17.59
N ALA A 9 22.16 4.16 18.53
CA ALA A 9 22.98 2.97 18.66
C ALA A 9 22.16 1.76 19.15
N VAL A 10 21.29 1.97 20.15
CA VAL A 10 20.37 0.93 20.65
C VAL A 10 19.44 0.46 19.53
N PHE A 11 18.89 1.39 18.76
CA PHE A 11 18.06 1.08 17.59
C PHE A 11 18.80 0.19 16.59
N LYS A 12 20.02 0.56 16.20
CA LYS A 12 20.83 -0.24 15.27
C LYS A 12 21.09 -1.65 15.79
N HIS A 13 21.51 -1.79 17.06
CA HIS A 13 21.74 -3.09 17.66
C HIS A 13 20.48 -3.96 17.72
N ALA A 14 19.34 -3.38 18.12
CA ALA A 14 18.07 -4.10 18.15
C ALA A 14 17.63 -4.54 16.73
N LEU A 15 17.88 -3.71 15.72
CA LEU A 15 17.59 -4.00 14.33
C LEU A 15 18.46 -5.13 13.77
N ASP A 16 19.76 -5.12 14.07
CA ASP A 16 20.69 -6.19 13.69
C ASP A 16 20.26 -7.54 14.28
N LEU A 17 19.84 -7.54 15.55
CA LEU A 17 19.34 -8.71 16.27
C LEU A 17 17.92 -9.16 15.85
N GLY A 18 17.21 -8.39 15.01
CA GLY A 18 15.84 -8.69 14.58
C GLY A 18 14.78 -8.53 15.67
N ARG A 19 15.07 -7.72 16.71
CA ARG A 19 14.16 -7.44 17.82
C ARG A 19 13.31 -6.21 17.49
N TRP A 20 12.25 -6.42 16.72
CA TRP A 20 11.44 -5.35 16.11
C TRP A 20 10.76 -4.43 17.12
N GLU A 21 10.21 -5.00 18.19
CA GLU A 21 9.54 -4.23 19.25
C GLU A 21 10.55 -3.36 20.02
N GLU A 22 11.72 -3.91 20.37
CA GLU A 22 12.80 -3.17 21.03
C GLU A 22 13.33 -2.04 20.13
N ALA A 23 13.50 -2.30 18.84
CA ALA A 23 13.88 -1.28 17.87
C ALA A 23 12.83 -0.16 17.79
N TYR A 24 11.54 -0.51 17.78
CA TYR A 24 10.46 0.48 17.76
C TYR A 24 10.42 1.32 19.05
N CYS A 25 10.59 0.69 20.22
CA CYS A 25 10.70 1.40 21.50
C CYS A 25 11.89 2.37 21.53
N ALA A 26 13.02 1.99 20.94
CA ALA A 26 14.19 2.86 20.81
C ALA A 26 13.89 4.08 19.91
N VAL A 27 13.13 3.90 18.82
CA VAL A 27 12.65 5.01 17.97
C VAL A 27 11.76 5.96 18.76
N LEU A 28 10.79 5.45 19.52
CA LEU A 28 9.90 6.29 20.32
C LEU A 28 10.64 7.10 21.39
N SER A 29 11.71 6.53 21.95
CA SER A 29 12.50 7.13 23.02
C SER A 29 13.44 8.25 22.55
N ASP A 30 13.65 8.40 21.24
CA ASP A 30 14.51 9.45 20.71
C ASP A 30 13.84 10.84 20.84
N PRO A 31 14.50 11.82 21.48
CA PRO A 31 13.95 13.16 21.65
C PRO A 31 13.87 13.95 20.34
N VAL A 32 14.59 13.55 19.28
CA VAL A 32 14.67 14.31 18.02
C VAL A 32 13.67 13.76 17.00
N ALA A 33 12.60 14.50 16.74
CA ALA A 33 11.52 14.07 15.84
C ALA A 33 12.00 13.73 14.41
N ALA A 34 12.92 14.49 13.84
CA ALA A 34 13.49 14.18 12.52
C ALA A 34 14.18 12.82 12.51
N ARG A 35 15.02 12.54 13.52
CA ARG A 35 15.72 11.26 13.64
C ARG A 35 14.76 10.10 13.89
N ARG A 36 13.67 10.32 14.64
CA ARG A 36 12.60 9.31 14.78
C ARG A 36 12.03 8.88 13.44
N ARG A 37 11.77 9.85 12.55
CA ARG A 37 11.22 9.58 11.21
C ARG A 37 12.22 8.80 10.36
N ASP A 38 13.48 9.20 10.35
CA ASP A 38 14.54 8.51 9.60
C ASP A 38 14.77 7.07 10.10
N SER A 39 14.83 6.88 11.42
CA SER A 39 14.99 5.58 12.05
C SER A 39 13.76 4.69 11.82
N LEU A 40 12.55 5.25 11.84
CA LEU A 40 11.32 4.52 11.51
C LEU A 40 11.29 4.08 10.04
N ALA A 41 11.64 4.97 9.11
CA ALA A 41 11.72 4.63 7.70
C ALA A 41 12.72 3.47 7.47
N THR A 42 13.85 3.52 8.16
CA THR A 42 14.86 2.44 8.16
C THR A 42 14.28 1.13 8.71
N LEU A 43 13.54 1.18 9.83
CA LEU A 43 12.89 0.02 10.41
C LEU A 43 11.88 -0.62 9.44
N VAL A 44 11.02 0.21 8.83
CA VAL A 44 10.02 -0.24 7.86
C VAL A 44 10.68 -0.90 6.65
N HIS A 45 11.78 -0.31 6.15
CA HIS A 45 12.55 -0.88 5.05
C HIS A 45 13.06 -2.29 5.39
N HIS A 46 13.73 -2.46 6.54
CA HIS A 46 14.24 -3.76 6.96
C HIS A 46 13.16 -4.80 7.26
N LEU A 47 12.02 -4.37 7.83
CA LEU A 47 10.85 -5.25 8.01
C LEU A 47 10.33 -5.75 6.66
N CYS A 48 10.28 -4.87 5.65
CA CYS A 48 9.87 -5.24 4.30
C CYS A 48 10.88 -6.18 3.61
N GLU A 49 12.19 -5.92 3.74
CA GLU A 49 13.24 -6.76 3.17
C GLU A 49 13.27 -8.16 3.78
N ARG A 50 13.08 -8.28 5.10
CA ARG A 50 13.06 -9.57 5.80
C ARG A 50 11.69 -10.28 5.75
N GLY A 51 10.72 -9.73 5.02
CA GLY A 51 9.38 -10.32 4.87
C GLY A 51 8.57 -10.37 6.17
N GLN A 52 8.88 -9.52 7.15
CA GLN A 52 8.24 -9.51 8.47
C GLN A 52 6.93 -8.70 8.47
N ALA A 53 6.00 -9.09 7.58
CA ALA A 53 4.74 -8.39 7.37
C ALA A 53 3.88 -8.32 8.65
N GLN A 54 3.83 -9.41 9.41
CA GLN A 54 3.04 -9.45 10.65
C GLN A 54 3.56 -8.42 11.67
N ALA A 55 4.87 -8.39 11.92
CA ALA A 55 5.47 -7.43 12.85
C ALA A 55 5.21 -5.98 12.41
N LEU A 56 5.37 -5.70 11.10
CA LEU A 56 5.08 -4.37 10.54
C LEU A 56 3.62 -3.94 10.80
N VAL A 57 2.66 -4.84 10.61
CA VAL A 57 1.24 -4.52 10.76
C VAL A 57 0.85 -4.32 12.22
N GLN A 58 1.38 -5.18 13.11
CA GLN A 58 1.04 -5.23 14.54
C GLN A 58 1.70 -4.11 15.38
N LEU A 59 2.79 -3.52 14.90
CA LEU A 59 3.47 -2.45 15.65
C LEU A 59 2.52 -1.25 15.86
N PRO A 60 2.42 -0.73 17.10
CA PRO A 60 1.49 0.34 17.45
C PRO A 60 2.08 1.71 17.09
N TYR A 61 2.12 2.04 15.80
CA TYR A 61 2.61 3.33 15.31
C TYR A 61 1.83 4.51 15.92
N ALA A 62 2.41 5.17 16.92
CA ALA A 62 1.77 6.26 17.65
C ALA A 62 1.87 7.61 16.91
N GLY A 63 0.79 8.40 16.95
CA GLY A 63 0.77 9.81 16.55
C GLY A 63 1.14 10.04 15.09
N ASP A 64 2.15 10.88 14.86
CA ASP A 64 2.62 11.32 13.54
C ASP A 64 3.44 10.26 12.79
N LEU A 65 3.72 9.12 13.42
CA LEU A 65 4.51 8.04 12.83
C LEU A 65 3.67 7.14 11.92
N GLN A 66 2.39 6.92 12.23
CA GLN A 66 1.49 6.11 11.40
C GLN A 66 1.37 6.62 9.95
N PRO A 67 1.07 7.91 9.69
CA PRO A 67 0.96 8.42 8.32
C PRO A 67 2.29 8.32 7.55
N LEU A 68 3.43 8.39 8.25
CA LEU A 68 4.75 8.21 7.62
C LEU A 68 4.95 6.76 7.14
N VAL A 69 4.58 5.76 7.95
CA VAL A 69 4.63 4.35 7.55
C VAL A 69 3.72 4.11 6.35
N GLU A 70 2.49 4.64 6.42
CA GLU A 70 1.53 4.50 5.33
C GLU A 70 2.02 5.14 4.03
N ALA A 71 2.59 6.36 4.09
CA ALA A 71 3.18 7.03 2.93
C ALA A 71 4.35 6.23 2.35
N THR A 72 5.21 5.67 3.21
CA THR A 72 6.37 4.86 2.80
C THR A 72 5.92 3.58 2.10
N LEU A 73 4.92 2.87 2.65
CA LEU A 73 4.35 1.67 2.04
C LEU A 73 3.62 1.99 0.72
N THR A 74 2.92 3.12 0.66
CA THR A 74 2.25 3.60 -0.55
C THR A 74 3.27 3.86 -1.65
N GLN A 75 4.33 4.62 -1.36
CA GLN A 75 5.41 4.86 -2.30
C GLN A 75 6.05 3.56 -2.76
N ARG A 76 6.32 2.62 -1.84
CA ARG A 76 6.87 1.30 -2.20
C ARG A 76 5.93 0.50 -3.10
N ALA A 77 4.62 0.53 -2.87
CA ALA A 77 3.64 -0.16 -3.71
C ALA A 77 3.58 0.43 -5.13
N HIS A 78 3.69 1.75 -5.27
CA HIS A 78 3.73 2.41 -6.58
C HIS A 78 5.04 2.14 -7.34
N LEU A 79 6.17 2.06 -6.63
CA LEU A 79 7.48 1.80 -7.23
C LEU A 79 7.78 0.31 -7.46
N ALA A 80 7.05 -0.61 -6.84
CA ALA A 80 7.27 -2.05 -7.01
C ALA A 80 7.02 -2.49 -8.45
N ASP A 81 7.83 -3.39 -9.00
CA ASP A 81 7.60 -3.98 -10.33
C ASP A 81 6.31 -4.79 -10.40
N LEU A 82 5.78 -5.05 -11.60
CA LEU A 82 4.52 -5.81 -11.78
C LEU A 82 4.54 -7.21 -11.12
N SER A 83 5.70 -7.85 -11.05
CA SER A 83 5.88 -9.15 -10.38
C SER A 83 5.74 -9.04 -8.85
N ALA A 84 6.27 -7.98 -8.25
CA ALA A 84 6.24 -7.73 -6.80
C ALA A 84 5.05 -6.87 -6.35
N ALA A 85 4.32 -6.26 -7.29
CA ALA A 85 3.24 -5.33 -7.02
C ALA A 85 2.17 -5.97 -6.14
N HIS A 86 1.75 -7.21 -6.43
CA HIS A 86 0.74 -7.90 -5.60
C HIS A 86 1.12 -7.93 -4.12
N ALA A 87 2.35 -8.37 -3.81
CA ALA A 87 2.83 -8.46 -2.43
C ALA A 87 2.93 -7.09 -1.74
N ALA A 88 3.36 -6.05 -2.47
CA ALA A 88 3.46 -4.69 -1.94
C ALA A 88 2.07 -4.08 -1.64
N PHE A 89 1.12 -4.23 -2.56
CA PHE A 89 -0.26 -3.78 -2.37
C PHE A 89 -0.97 -4.58 -1.27
N ALA A 90 -0.75 -5.89 -1.18
CA ALA A 90 -1.28 -6.74 -0.12
C ALA A 90 -0.77 -6.32 1.27
N LEU A 91 0.52 -5.97 1.38
CA LEU A 91 1.09 -5.47 2.64
C LEU A 91 0.46 -4.13 3.04
N LEU A 92 0.30 -3.20 2.09
CA LEU A 92 -0.34 -1.91 2.37
C LEU A 92 -1.83 -2.07 2.75
N ALA A 93 -2.55 -2.95 2.05
CA ALA A 93 -3.96 -3.22 2.34
C ALA A 93 -4.13 -3.88 3.72
N SER A 94 -3.30 -4.88 4.06
CA SER A 94 -3.34 -5.53 5.38
C SER A 94 -2.99 -4.55 6.51
N PHE A 95 -2.04 -3.64 6.28
CA PHE A 95 -1.71 -2.56 7.21
C PHE A 95 -2.92 -1.64 7.49
N ARG A 96 -3.64 -1.23 6.44
CA ARG A 96 -4.86 -0.39 6.54
C ARG A 96 -6.01 -1.13 7.21
N GLN A 97 -6.19 -2.41 6.87
CA GLN A 97 -7.25 -3.25 7.42
C GLN A 97 -7.07 -3.51 8.91
N TYR A 98 -5.85 -3.76 9.38
CA TYR A 98 -5.55 -3.94 10.80
C TYR A 98 -5.91 -2.68 11.63
N ARG A 99 -5.82 -1.51 11.02
CA ARG A 99 -6.20 -0.22 11.64
C ARG A 99 -7.67 0.13 11.45
N SER A 100 -8.50 -0.85 11.03
CA SER A 100 -9.93 -0.69 10.74
C SER A 100 -10.23 0.34 9.65
N ASN A 101 -9.23 0.73 8.84
CA ASN A 101 -9.44 1.63 7.71
C ASN A 101 -9.75 0.82 6.44
N HIS A 102 -10.94 0.23 6.44
CA HIS A 102 -11.39 -0.67 5.38
C HIS A 102 -11.64 0.06 4.05
N ARG A 103 -12.04 1.34 4.08
CA ARG A 103 -12.18 2.17 2.87
C ARG A 103 -10.85 2.40 2.17
N ALA A 104 -9.82 2.79 2.93
CA ALA A 104 -8.49 2.98 2.36
C ALA A 104 -7.90 1.64 1.86
N ALA A 105 -8.20 0.52 2.54
CA ALA A 105 -7.79 -0.80 2.08
C ALA A 105 -8.45 -1.16 0.73
N ALA A 106 -9.75 -0.87 0.56
CA ALA A 106 -10.43 -1.05 -0.72
C ALA A 106 -9.83 -0.16 -1.81
N ALA A 107 -9.54 1.11 -1.51
CA ALA A 107 -8.87 2.02 -2.43
C ALA A 107 -7.50 1.50 -2.89
N THR A 108 -6.73 0.89 -1.97
CA THR A 108 -5.44 0.23 -2.30
C THR A 108 -5.63 -0.85 -3.37
N TRP A 109 -6.63 -1.71 -3.19
CA TRP A 109 -6.90 -2.82 -4.11
C TRP A 109 -7.41 -2.32 -5.46
N LEU A 110 -8.23 -1.28 -5.48
CA LEU A 110 -8.67 -0.64 -6.73
C LEU A 110 -7.52 0.03 -7.48
N ALA A 111 -6.59 0.66 -6.78
CA ALA A 111 -5.37 1.21 -7.38
C ALA A 111 -4.49 0.11 -7.99
N TYR A 112 -4.39 -1.05 -7.32
CA TYR A 112 -3.70 -2.21 -7.88
C TYR A 112 -4.38 -2.73 -9.15
N ALA A 113 -5.71 -2.85 -9.14
CA ALA A 113 -6.49 -3.28 -10.31
C ALA A 113 -6.34 -2.32 -11.50
N ALA A 114 -6.38 -1.00 -11.26
CA ALA A 114 -6.14 0.03 -12.28
C ALA A 114 -4.76 -0.12 -12.90
N ARG A 115 -3.73 -0.34 -12.08
CA ARG A 115 -2.37 -0.55 -12.55
C ARG A 115 -2.22 -1.81 -13.41
N LEU A 116 -2.91 -2.90 -13.06
CA LEU A 116 -2.95 -4.11 -13.90
C LEU A 116 -3.65 -3.85 -15.22
N GLN A 117 -4.73 -3.06 -15.21
CA GLN A 117 -5.45 -2.67 -16.42
C GLN A 117 -4.58 -1.86 -17.37
N GLU A 118 -3.80 -0.90 -16.87
CA GLU A 118 -2.83 -0.15 -17.67
C GLU A 118 -1.76 -1.05 -18.29
N ALA A 119 -1.24 -2.01 -17.51
CA ALA A 119 -0.26 -2.98 -18.01
C ALA A 119 -0.86 -3.87 -19.12
N LEU A 120 -2.12 -4.30 -18.97
CA LEU A 120 -2.86 -5.03 -19.98
C LEU A 120 -3.11 -4.18 -21.24
N ALA A 121 -3.45 -2.91 -21.07
CA ALA A 121 -3.71 -1.99 -22.19
C ALA A 121 -2.44 -1.68 -22.99
N GLY A 122 -1.32 -1.43 -22.31
CA GLY A 122 -0.02 -1.16 -22.94
C GLY A 122 0.61 -2.40 -23.61
N GLY A 123 0.24 -3.60 -23.17
CA GLY A 123 0.70 -4.88 -23.73
C GLY A 123 -0.26 -5.53 -24.75
N ARG A 124 -1.30 -4.81 -25.21
CA ARG A 124 -2.28 -5.36 -26.16
C ARG A 124 -1.59 -5.81 -27.45
N GLY A 125 -1.73 -7.10 -27.76
CA GLY A 125 -1.24 -7.71 -28.99
C GLY A 125 0.21 -8.23 -28.94
N THR A 126 0.98 -7.91 -27.89
CA THR A 126 2.38 -8.35 -27.73
C THR A 126 2.59 -9.34 -26.58
N LEU A 127 1.69 -9.36 -25.60
CA LEU A 127 1.76 -10.29 -24.47
C LEU A 127 1.27 -11.70 -24.86
N PRO A 128 1.92 -12.76 -24.36
CA PRO A 128 1.44 -14.12 -24.55
C PRO A 128 0.12 -14.33 -23.82
N ALA A 129 -0.72 -15.22 -24.35
CA ALA A 129 -2.08 -15.46 -23.84
C ALA A 129 -2.08 -15.88 -22.35
N GLU A 130 -1.08 -16.64 -21.92
CA GLU A 130 -0.92 -17.07 -20.52
C GLU A 130 -0.78 -15.89 -19.55
N THR A 131 0.01 -14.88 -19.90
CA THR A 131 0.23 -13.69 -19.08
C THR A 131 -1.03 -12.84 -19.01
N VAL A 132 -1.80 -12.75 -20.11
CA VAL A 132 -3.08 -12.04 -20.11
C VAL A 132 -4.08 -12.69 -19.15
N VAL A 133 -4.17 -14.03 -19.15
CA VAL A 133 -5.06 -14.78 -18.26
C VAL A 133 -4.64 -14.57 -16.79
N ASP A 134 -3.35 -14.67 -16.48
CA ASP A 134 -2.83 -14.47 -15.13
C ASP A 134 -3.09 -13.04 -14.62
N LEU A 135 -2.75 -12.01 -15.41
CA LEU A 135 -3.02 -10.61 -15.05
C LEU A 135 -4.51 -10.33 -14.83
N THR A 136 -5.38 -10.90 -15.68
CA THR A 136 -6.84 -10.79 -15.53
C THR A 136 -7.32 -11.49 -14.26
N GLY A 137 -6.78 -12.66 -13.93
CA GLY A 137 -7.07 -13.38 -12.69
C GLY A 137 -6.68 -12.57 -11.45
N ARG A 138 -5.50 -11.94 -11.46
CA ARG A 138 -5.06 -11.05 -10.38
C ARG A 138 -5.94 -9.80 -10.27
N GLN A 139 -6.37 -9.24 -11.39
CA GLN A 139 -7.28 -8.10 -11.43
C GLN A 139 -8.64 -8.46 -10.81
N HIS A 140 -9.19 -9.62 -11.17
CA HIS A 140 -10.43 -10.13 -10.58
C HIS A 140 -10.31 -10.30 -9.06
N ALA A 141 -9.22 -10.94 -8.60
CA ALA A 141 -8.96 -11.12 -7.17
C ALA A 141 -8.83 -9.78 -6.42
N ALA A 142 -8.23 -8.76 -7.05
CA ALA A 142 -8.13 -7.42 -6.49
C ALA A 142 -9.51 -6.76 -6.32
N TYR A 143 -10.40 -6.87 -7.31
CA TYR A 143 -11.77 -6.37 -7.19
C TYR A 143 -12.56 -7.10 -6.10
N GLN A 144 -12.42 -8.43 -6.02
CA GLN A 144 -13.05 -9.21 -4.95
C GLN A 144 -12.55 -8.78 -3.56
N ALA A 145 -11.24 -8.55 -3.40
CA ALA A 145 -10.67 -8.07 -2.16
C ALA A 145 -11.15 -6.64 -1.80
N ALA A 146 -11.29 -5.76 -2.80
CA ALA A 146 -11.84 -4.42 -2.62
C ALA A 146 -13.30 -4.48 -2.13
N LEU A 147 -14.14 -5.31 -2.78
CA LEU A 147 -15.54 -5.50 -2.38
C LEU A 147 -15.65 -6.11 -0.97
N ALA A 148 -14.81 -7.09 -0.65
CA ALA A 148 -14.77 -7.69 0.68
C ALA A 148 -14.30 -6.71 1.76
N ALA A 149 -13.41 -5.76 1.43
CA ALA A 149 -13.04 -4.69 2.34
C ALA A 149 -14.21 -3.69 2.52
N LEU A 150 -14.92 -3.33 1.45
CA LEU A 150 -16.06 -2.41 1.52
C LEU A 150 -17.27 -3.00 2.26
N SER A 151 -17.49 -4.31 2.20
CA SER A 151 -18.58 -4.96 2.94
C SER A 151 -18.40 -4.93 4.46
N LEU A 152 -17.19 -4.64 4.94
CA LEU A 152 -16.90 -4.40 6.36
C LEU A 152 -17.21 -2.97 6.81
N VAL A 153 -17.44 -2.05 5.86
CA VAL A 153 -17.80 -0.65 6.13
C VAL A 153 -19.32 -0.53 6.18
N ASP A 154 -19.82 0.40 7.00
CA ASP A 154 -21.22 0.78 6.98
C ASP A 154 -21.65 1.20 5.56
N PRO A 155 -22.79 0.71 5.03
CA PRO A 155 -23.22 0.96 3.66
C PRO A 155 -23.44 2.45 3.35
N ALA A 156 -23.80 3.29 4.32
CA ALA A 156 -23.95 4.74 4.12
C ALA A 156 -22.63 5.44 3.77
N PHE A 157 -21.53 4.73 3.99
CA PHE A 157 -20.17 5.23 4.00
C PHE A 157 -19.25 4.43 3.08
N ALA A 158 -19.76 3.42 2.37
CA ALA A 158 -19.01 2.51 1.52
C ALA A 158 -18.68 3.12 0.14
N TRP A 159 -18.20 4.36 0.12
CA TRP A 159 -17.71 5.03 -1.09
C TRP A 159 -16.18 5.10 -1.08
N VAL A 160 -15.60 5.15 -2.28
CA VAL A 160 -14.15 5.23 -2.48
C VAL A 160 -13.86 6.25 -3.57
N ASP A 161 -12.86 7.10 -3.35
CA ASP A 161 -12.30 7.94 -4.40
C ASP A 161 -11.53 7.07 -5.37
N LEU A 162 -12.04 6.97 -6.60
CA LEU A 162 -11.45 6.14 -7.63
C LEU A 162 -10.10 6.72 -8.07
N PRO A 163 -9.02 5.93 -8.08
CA PRO A 163 -7.78 6.38 -8.68
C PRO A 163 -7.98 6.57 -10.19
N PRO A 164 -7.31 7.55 -10.81
CA PRO A 164 -7.39 7.75 -12.26
C PRO A 164 -7.01 6.46 -12.99
N GLY A 165 -7.78 6.10 -14.02
CA GLY A 165 -7.56 4.86 -14.81
C GLY A 165 -8.21 3.59 -14.26
N SER A 166 -8.91 3.66 -13.11
CA SER A 166 -9.59 2.50 -12.49
C SER A 166 -10.89 2.07 -13.16
N LEU A 167 -11.53 2.97 -13.92
CA LEU A 167 -12.66 2.61 -14.75
C LEU A 167 -12.15 2.03 -16.07
N PRO A 168 -12.78 0.96 -16.61
CA PRO A 168 -12.63 0.67 -18.02
C PRO A 168 -12.98 1.95 -18.77
N ALA A 169 -12.16 2.35 -19.75
CA ALA A 169 -12.52 3.46 -20.62
C ALA A 169 -13.87 3.12 -21.26
N GLU A 170 -14.96 3.64 -20.69
CA GLU A 170 -16.26 3.57 -21.32
C GLU A 170 -16.09 4.23 -22.68
N GLY A 171 -16.50 3.51 -23.73
CA GLY A 171 -16.50 4.05 -25.08
C GLY A 171 -17.35 5.31 -25.11
N VAL A 172 -16.69 6.46 -25.11
CA VAL A 172 -17.29 7.73 -25.50
C VAL A 172 -17.44 7.71 -27.02
N GLU A 173 -18.41 6.93 -27.49
CA GLU A 173 -19.14 7.17 -28.74
C GLU A 173 -20.64 7.19 -28.39
N GLY A 174 -20.99 8.06 -27.44
CA GLY A 174 -22.37 8.48 -27.20
C GLY A 174 -22.70 9.60 -28.19
N GLY A 175 -23.64 9.33 -29.08
CA GLY A 175 -24.03 10.17 -30.20
C GLY A 175 -24.21 11.65 -29.87
N GLY A 176 -23.54 12.49 -30.67
CA GLY A 176 -24.03 13.83 -30.94
C GLY A 176 -25.36 13.70 -31.67
N VAL A 177 -26.45 13.78 -30.94
CA VAL A 177 -27.74 14.19 -31.49
C VAL A 177 -27.58 15.65 -31.87
N GLU A 178 -27.35 15.91 -33.16
CA GLU A 178 -27.48 17.25 -33.73
C GLU A 178 -28.98 17.47 -34.01
N GLU A 179 -29.67 17.99 -32.99
CA GLU A 179 -30.98 18.61 -33.13
C GLU A 179 -30.83 19.96 -33.86
N ALA A 180 -31.53 20.06 -34.99
CA ALA A 180 -32.26 21.21 -35.51
C ALA A 180 -31.56 22.58 -35.65
N GLU A 181 -31.33 22.97 -36.91
CA GLU A 181 -32.00 24.13 -37.55
C GLU A 181 -32.17 23.90 -39.06
#